data_AF-A0A5Q4GT77-F1
#
_entry.id   AF-A0A5Q4GT77-F1
#
_cell.length_a   1.000
_cell.length_b   1.000
_cell.length_c   1.000
_cell.angle_alpha   90.00
_cell.angle_beta   90.00
_cell.angle_gamma   90.00
#
_symmetry.space_group_name_H-M   'P 1'
#
loop_
_entity.id
_entity.type
_entity.pdbx_description
1 polymer ?
#
loop_
_entity_poly.entity_id
_entity_poly.type
_entity_poly.pdbx_seq_one_letter_code
_entity_poly.pdbx_strand_id
1 'polypeptide(L)'
;MRYKGPDGNAGEVEGGQVAVAVSPVSRGAFSTLDDPATDENEFEALLGSGPVNMTAGVTTLFIHSFDRPGPLTVSVTAQDANSGERFSEDFVIEVEDGGADFLPADLSFGIRPDPVYVQGSGGPTTKSLTVTVTDSGGNPVPNPEADGIGFNNLRLELDAPAGSGARLTGTGTEGSVSGTEIKVRTVNGVANFTLNAGTETGSHRITAKVDRADNNVDNDIQDGLSAETSINVGDGRLFALRLVSPVDDGIVVNPAVANFQTDVEQQLDPDTGEPVPPGPDGTYSYRVTVIATDRQGNPPLSGQPVSFGKVDSPVSAGNPAMFVFSGPDGDPEEGGLLFTVEDPADGFLNDPTGPSEVVEAGD
;
A
#
# COMPACT_ATOMS: atom_id res chain seq x y z
N MET A 1 0.17 -46.92 19.70
CA MET A 1 -0.63 -48.12 19.37
C MET A 1 -0.34 -49.23 20.37
N ARG A 2 -1.27 -50.16 20.60
CA ARG A 2 -1.10 -51.27 21.56
C ARG A 2 -1.51 -52.60 20.93
N TYR A 3 -0.61 -53.57 20.91
CA TYR A 3 -0.87 -54.94 20.47
C TYR A 3 -1.02 -55.88 21.67
N LYS A 4 -2.10 -56.66 21.68
CA LYS A 4 -2.34 -57.71 22.68
C LYS A 4 -2.41 -59.06 21.99
N GLY A 5 -1.72 -60.05 22.55
CA GLY A 5 -1.76 -61.42 22.07
C GLY A 5 -3.11 -62.10 22.34
N PRO A 6 -3.34 -63.30 21.78
CA PRO A 6 -4.58 -64.07 21.96
C PRO A 6 -4.90 -64.41 23.43
N ASP A 7 -3.90 -64.41 24.30
CA ASP A 7 -3.98 -64.65 25.74
C ASP A 7 -4.22 -63.37 26.56
N GLY A 8 -4.32 -62.21 25.91
CA GLY A 8 -4.55 -60.91 26.52
C GLY A 8 -3.29 -60.23 27.07
N ASN A 9 -2.11 -60.87 26.99
CA ASN A 9 -0.83 -60.27 27.34
C ASN A 9 -0.35 -59.32 26.23
N ALA A 10 0.73 -58.58 26.49
CA ALA A 10 1.39 -57.80 25.44
C ALA A 10 1.84 -58.74 24.33
N GLY A 11 1.40 -58.48 23.11
CA GLY A 11 1.78 -59.32 21.97
C GLY A 11 3.21 -59.06 21.51
N GLU A 12 3.86 -60.09 20.97
CA GLU A 12 5.22 -60.01 20.45
C GLU A 12 5.19 -60.01 18.93
N VAL A 13 5.85 -59.04 18.31
CA VAL A 13 5.94 -58.93 16.85
C VAL A 13 7.24 -59.53 16.34
N GLU A 14 7.17 -60.22 15.21
CA GLU A 14 8.33 -60.81 14.54
C GLU A 14 9.36 -59.71 14.23
N GLY A 15 10.60 -59.91 14.68
CA GLY A 15 11.67 -58.92 14.52
C GLY A 15 11.56 -57.68 15.42
N GLY A 16 10.59 -57.62 16.33
CA GLY A 16 10.45 -56.51 17.28
C GLY A 16 9.99 -55.18 16.64
N GLN A 17 9.57 -55.21 15.38
CA GLN A 17 9.23 -54.03 14.60
C GLN A 17 7.87 -54.16 13.92
N VAL A 18 7.22 -53.02 13.72
CA VAL A 18 6.01 -52.91 12.89
C VAL A 18 6.32 -52.08 11.65
N ALA A 19 5.68 -52.39 10.53
CA ALA A 19 5.77 -51.58 9.32
C ALA A 19 4.71 -50.47 9.38
N VAL A 20 5.13 -49.23 9.20
CA VAL A 20 4.25 -48.06 9.17
C VAL A 20 4.34 -47.40 7.79
N ALA A 21 3.22 -46.97 7.24
CA ALA A 21 3.15 -46.17 6.03
C ALA A 21 2.13 -45.04 6.19
N VAL A 22 2.44 -43.87 5.64
CA VAL A 22 1.58 -42.69 5.62
C VAL A 22 1.24 -42.34 4.19
N SER A 23 -0.03 -42.08 3.90
CA SER A 23 -0.51 -41.77 2.56
C SER A 23 -1.65 -40.73 2.57
N PRO A 24 -1.59 -39.69 1.72
CA PRO A 24 -0.49 -39.35 0.82
C PRO A 24 0.65 -38.62 1.57
N VAL A 25 1.90 -38.93 1.24
CA VAL A 25 3.10 -38.26 1.83
C VAL A 25 3.19 -36.76 1.52
N SER A 26 2.37 -36.26 0.60
CA SER A 26 2.25 -34.83 0.32
C SER A 26 1.46 -34.05 1.37
N ARG A 27 0.78 -34.73 2.29
CA ARG A 27 -0.02 -34.12 3.37
C ARG A 27 0.59 -34.27 4.75
N GLY A 28 1.52 -35.19 4.91
CA GLY A 28 2.18 -35.42 6.19
C GLY A 28 3.13 -36.62 6.15
N ALA A 29 3.81 -36.79 7.27
CA ALA A 29 4.78 -37.86 7.52
C ALA A 29 4.72 -38.28 8.99
N PHE A 30 5.47 -39.31 9.37
CA PHE A 30 5.66 -39.66 10.78
C PHE A 30 7.13 -39.59 11.20
N SER A 31 7.36 -39.42 12.49
CA SER A 31 8.67 -39.64 13.13
C SER A 31 8.54 -40.52 14.37
N THR A 32 9.68 -40.93 14.93
CA THR A 32 9.76 -41.76 16.14
C THR A 32 10.31 -40.96 17.32
N LEU A 33 10.34 -41.56 18.50
CA LEU A 33 11.08 -40.99 19.62
C LEU A 33 12.57 -40.90 19.26
N ASP A 34 13.19 -39.82 19.73
CA ASP A 34 14.64 -39.62 19.72
C ASP A 34 15.34 -40.74 20.51
N ASP A 35 16.32 -41.40 19.90
CA ASP A 35 17.19 -42.36 20.59
C ASP A 35 18.41 -41.62 21.15
N PRO A 36 18.52 -41.44 22.48
CA PRO A 36 19.64 -40.71 23.07
C PRO A 36 21.01 -41.40 22.88
N ALA A 37 21.05 -42.61 22.30
CA ALA A 37 22.27 -43.32 21.96
C ALA A 37 22.81 -43.00 20.55
N THR A 38 22.05 -42.30 19.71
CA THR A 38 22.49 -41.83 18.38
C THR A 38 22.80 -40.33 18.43
N ASP A 39 23.61 -39.86 17.47
CA ASP A 39 23.91 -38.43 17.34
C ASP A 39 22.85 -37.68 16.50
N GLU A 40 21.94 -38.42 15.85
CA GLU A 40 20.88 -37.90 14.97
C GLU A 40 19.58 -37.82 15.76
N ASN A 41 18.83 -36.73 15.62
CA ASN A 41 17.52 -36.60 16.27
C ASN A 41 16.43 -37.28 15.43
N GLU A 42 16.07 -38.53 15.73
CA GLU A 42 15.07 -39.27 14.95
C GLU A 42 13.67 -38.64 15.03
N PHE A 43 13.41 -37.76 16.01
CA PHE A 43 12.14 -37.02 16.07
C PHE A 43 11.99 -36.02 14.92
N GLU A 44 13.11 -35.47 14.42
CA GLU A 44 13.14 -34.53 13.28
C GLU A 44 13.21 -35.26 11.92
N ALA A 45 13.49 -36.56 11.92
CA ALA A 45 13.53 -37.38 10.71
C ALA A 45 12.11 -37.80 10.28
N LEU A 46 11.57 -37.12 9.26
CA LEU A 46 10.24 -37.39 8.72
C LEU A 46 10.23 -38.53 7.70
N LEU A 47 9.44 -39.56 7.97
CA LEU A 47 9.32 -40.76 7.16
C LEU A 47 7.91 -40.89 6.55
N GLY A 48 7.86 -41.22 5.25
CA GLY A 48 6.60 -41.62 4.59
C GLY A 48 6.24 -43.08 4.80
N SER A 49 7.25 -43.95 4.99
CA SER A 49 7.08 -45.36 5.32
C SER A 49 8.37 -45.90 5.93
N GLY A 50 8.27 -46.81 6.90
CA GLY A 50 9.43 -47.44 7.51
C GLY A 50 9.10 -48.39 8.66
N PRO A 51 10.08 -49.18 9.13
CA PRO A 51 9.93 -49.98 10.33
C PRO A 51 9.95 -49.11 11.58
N VAL A 52 9.19 -49.48 12.60
CA VAL A 52 9.17 -48.82 13.91
C VAL A 52 9.24 -49.85 15.02
N ASN A 53 10.14 -49.63 15.97
CA ASN A 53 10.35 -50.54 17.10
C ASN A 53 9.08 -50.63 17.98
N MET A 54 8.78 -51.84 18.44
CA MET A 54 7.74 -52.13 19.40
C MET A 54 8.35 -52.69 20.67
N THR A 55 8.03 -52.08 21.81
CA THR A 55 8.50 -52.53 23.13
C THR A 55 7.30 -52.90 23.97
N ALA A 56 7.26 -54.14 24.47
CA ALA A 56 6.17 -54.67 25.31
C ALA A 56 4.77 -54.45 24.70
N GLY A 57 4.62 -54.72 23.39
CA GLY A 57 3.36 -54.55 22.67
C GLY A 57 2.97 -53.08 22.42
N VAL A 58 3.84 -52.12 22.71
CA VAL A 58 3.56 -50.68 22.51
C VAL A 58 4.55 -50.08 21.52
N THR A 59 4.04 -49.25 20.63
CA THR A 59 4.84 -48.38 19.79
C THR A 59 4.22 -46.98 19.73
N THR A 60 5.06 -45.97 19.62
CA THR A 60 4.68 -44.55 19.61
C THR A 60 5.17 -43.93 18.31
N LEU A 61 4.28 -43.19 17.65
CA LEU A 61 4.53 -42.44 16.44
C LEU A 61 4.14 -40.99 16.68
N PHE A 62 4.86 -40.07 16.05
CA PHE A 62 4.46 -38.67 15.95
C PHE A 62 4.07 -38.38 14.52
N ILE A 63 2.82 -37.96 14.30
CA ILE A 63 2.33 -37.62 12.96
C ILE A 63 2.48 -36.11 12.78
N HIS A 64 3.09 -35.71 11.68
CA HIS A 64 3.33 -34.32 11.31
C HIS A 64 2.52 -34.00 10.06
N SER A 65 1.64 -33.01 10.13
CA SER A 65 0.92 -32.48 8.96
C SER A 65 1.78 -31.45 8.22
N PHE A 66 1.54 -31.34 6.91
CA PHE A 66 2.11 -30.29 6.06
C PHE A 66 1.06 -29.23 5.69
N ASP A 67 1.21 -28.57 4.54
CA ASP A 67 0.44 -27.41 4.09
C ASP A 67 -0.79 -27.76 3.24
N ARG A 68 -1.21 -29.03 3.22
CA ARG A 68 -2.32 -29.51 2.37
C ARG A 68 -3.43 -30.16 3.19
N PRO A 69 -4.65 -29.61 3.18
CA PRO A 69 -5.77 -30.23 3.86
C PRO A 69 -6.24 -31.52 3.18
N GLY A 70 -7.01 -32.31 3.93
CA GLY A 70 -7.67 -33.54 3.52
C GLY A 70 -7.20 -34.77 4.29
N PRO A 71 -7.73 -35.97 3.94
CA PRO A 71 -7.46 -37.18 4.69
C PRO A 71 -6.00 -37.63 4.54
N LEU A 72 -5.40 -38.00 5.66
CA LEU A 72 -4.10 -38.65 5.80
C LEU A 72 -4.32 -40.02 6.44
N THR A 73 -4.11 -41.08 5.67
CA THR A 73 -4.18 -42.45 6.17
C THR A 73 -2.83 -42.88 6.68
N VAL A 74 -2.79 -43.45 7.86
CA VAL A 74 -1.62 -44.16 8.37
C VAL A 74 -1.98 -45.63 8.52
N SER A 75 -1.21 -46.46 7.84
CA SER A 75 -1.36 -47.91 7.81
C SER A 75 -0.25 -48.54 8.63
N VAL A 76 -0.62 -49.48 9.50
CA VAL A 76 0.33 -50.20 10.34
C VAL A 76 0.12 -51.68 10.16
N THR A 77 1.17 -52.37 9.78
CA THR A 77 1.17 -53.81 9.54
C THR A 77 2.24 -54.47 10.39
N ALA A 78 1.91 -55.61 11.00
CA ALA A 78 2.89 -56.42 11.71
C ALA A 78 2.55 -57.91 11.62
N GLN A 79 3.51 -58.73 12.01
CA GLN A 79 3.39 -60.18 12.05
C GLN A 79 3.62 -60.65 13.48
N ASP A 80 2.72 -61.46 14.02
CA ASP A 80 2.87 -62.02 15.36
C ASP A 80 4.01 -63.05 15.39
N ALA A 81 4.92 -62.93 16.35
CA ALA A 81 6.13 -63.74 16.43
C ALA A 81 5.86 -65.22 16.73
N ASN A 82 4.72 -65.54 17.36
CA ASN A 82 4.40 -66.89 17.84
C ASN A 82 3.58 -67.68 16.83
N SER A 83 2.59 -67.02 16.20
CA SER A 83 1.64 -67.63 15.27
C SER A 83 2.00 -67.40 13.80
N GLY A 84 2.81 -66.38 13.49
CA GLY A 84 3.10 -65.95 12.13
C GLY A 84 1.94 -65.24 11.44
N GLU A 85 0.84 -64.95 12.15
CA GLU A 85 -0.31 -64.23 11.59
C GLU A 85 0.04 -62.76 11.32
N ARG A 86 -0.42 -62.23 10.18
CA ARG A 86 -0.25 -60.81 9.84
C ARG A 86 -1.52 -60.03 10.18
N PHE A 87 -1.35 -58.88 10.81
CA PHE A 87 -2.42 -57.94 11.08
C PHE A 87 -2.10 -56.58 10.48
N SER A 88 -3.14 -55.86 10.07
CA SER A 88 -3.04 -54.51 9.53
C SER A 88 -4.19 -53.65 10.06
N GLU A 89 -3.89 -52.41 10.41
CA GLU A 89 -4.88 -51.42 10.84
C GLU A 89 -4.59 -50.08 10.16
N ASP A 90 -5.65 -49.42 9.72
CA ASP A 90 -5.60 -48.10 9.11
C ASP A 90 -6.28 -47.09 10.02
N PHE A 91 -5.62 -45.96 10.27
CA PHE A 91 -6.22 -44.80 10.90
C PHE A 91 -6.21 -43.61 9.96
N VAL A 92 -7.35 -42.95 9.82
CA VAL A 92 -7.48 -41.75 9.00
C VAL A 92 -7.46 -40.53 9.92
N ILE A 93 -6.53 -39.63 9.67
CA ILE A 93 -6.44 -38.31 10.30
C ILE A 93 -6.91 -37.29 9.26
N GLU A 94 -7.87 -36.45 9.60
CA GLU A 94 -8.23 -35.33 8.74
C GLU A 94 -7.25 -34.19 9.01
N VAL A 95 -6.42 -33.84 8.02
CA VAL A 95 -5.60 -32.63 8.08
C VAL A 95 -6.51 -31.47 7.73
N GLU A 96 -6.84 -30.65 8.72
CA GLU A 96 -7.60 -29.43 8.49
C GLU A 96 -6.66 -28.30 8.06
N ASP A 97 -7.18 -27.40 7.22
CA ASP A 97 -6.49 -26.15 6.96
C ASP A 97 -6.59 -25.31 8.22
N GLY A 98 -5.48 -25.14 8.94
CA GLY A 98 -5.42 -24.29 10.12
C GLY A 98 -5.75 -22.82 9.82
N GLY A 99 -5.88 -22.45 8.55
CA GLY A 99 -6.29 -21.14 8.05
C GLY A 99 -7.81 -20.96 7.81
N ALA A 100 -8.58 -22.02 7.63
CA ALA A 100 -9.98 -21.95 7.19
C ALA A 100 -10.96 -22.30 8.31
N ASP A 101 -10.79 -21.68 9.48
CA ASP A 101 -11.80 -21.72 10.56
C ASP A 101 -13.08 -20.95 10.19
N PHE A 102 -13.08 -20.27 9.03
CA PHE A 102 -14.14 -19.40 8.53
C PHE A 102 -14.45 -18.24 9.49
N LEU A 103 -13.56 -17.96 10.43
CA LEU A 103 -13.67 -16.86 11.37
C LEU A 103 -12.80 -15.69 10.91
N PRO A 104 -13.20 -14.45 11.20
CA PRO A 104 -12.39 -13.30 10.84
C PRO A 104 -10.99 -13.35 11.46
N ALA A 105 -9.98 -13.11 10.64
CA ALA A 105 -8.59 -12.94 11.08
C ALA A 105 -7.96 -11.65 10.55
N ASP A 106 -8.44 -11.10 9.43
CA ASP A 106 -7.97 -9.82 8.88
C ASP A 106 -9.12 -8.94 8.35
N LEU A 107 -8.89 -7.62 8.39
CA LEU A 107 -9.79 -6.59 7.88
C LEU A 107 -9.02 -5.58 7.04
N SER A 108 -9.47 -5.37 5.80
CA SER A 108 -8.86 -4.37 4.91
C SER A 108 -9.88 -3.47 4.24
N PHE A 109 -9.61 -2.16 4.21
CA PHE A 109 -10.41 -1.19 3.49
C PHE A 109 -9.97 -1.06 2.04
N GLY A 110 -10.93 -1.10 1.10
CA GLY A 110 -10.75 -0.69 -0.28
C GLY A 110 -11.27 0.73 -0.48
N ILE A 111 -10.38 1.65 -0.89
CA ILE A 111 -10.68 3.08 -1.01
C ILE A 111 -10.24 3.56 -2.38
N ARG A 112 -11.16 4.20 -3.10
CA ARG A 112 -10.83 4.85 -4.36
C ARG A 112 -10.19 6.22 -4.11
N PRO A 113 -9.25 6.66 -4.98
CA PRO A 113 -8.55 7.93 -4.82
C PRO A 113 -9.44 9.16 -5.09
N ASP A 114 -10.66 8.96 -5.59
CA ASP A 114 -11.58 10.05 -5.91
C ASP A 114 -11.80 10.98 -4.70
N PRO A 115 -11.78 12.30 -4.88
CA PRO A 115 -12.03 13.25 -3.79
C PRO A 115 -13.50 13.26 -3.41
N VAL A 116 -13.77 13.68 -2.17
CA VAL A 116 -15.13 13.87 -1.66
C VAL A 116 -15.20 15.22 -0.95
N TYR A 117 -16.33 15.90 -1.12
CA TYR A 117 -16.53 17.26 -0.66
C TYR A 117 -17.79 17.39 0.20
N VAL A 118 -17.86 18.45 0.99
CA VAL A 118 -19.05 18.79 1.75
C VAL A 118 -20.25 19.07 0.85
N GLN A 119 -21.45 18.84 1.37
CA GLN A 119 -22.71 19.19 0.72
C GLN A 119 -22.76 20.68 0.40
N GLY A 120 -23.23 21.01 -0.81
CA GLY A 120 -23.30 22.39 -1.30
C GLY A 120 -22.00 22.95 -1.89
N SER A 121 -20.90 22.21 -1.87
CA SER A 121 -19.65 22.61 -2.54
C SER A 121 -19.76 22.64 -4.07
N GLY A 122 -20.62 21.80 -4.65
CA GLY A 122 -20.73 21.57 -6.09
C GLY A 122 -19.90 20.38 -6.61
N GLY A 123 -19.16 19.68 -5.73
CA GLY A 123 -18.46 18.43 -6.04
C GLY A 123 -19.21 17.16 -5.58
N PRO A 124 -18.64 15.96 -5.80
CA PRO A 124 -19.15 14.72 -5.24
C PRO A 124 -19.22 14.76 -3.71
N THR A 125 -20.39 14.45 -3.15
CA THR A 125 -20.66 14.49 -1.69
C THR A 125 -20.73 13.12 -1.04
N THR A 126 -20.56 12.07 -1.85
CA THR A 126 -20.58 10.69 -1.42
C THR A 126 -19.33 9.96 -1.89
N LYS A 127 -18.88 9.00 -1.09
CA LYS A 127 -17.75 8.13 -1.43
C LYS A 127 -18.12 6.69 -1.13
N SER A 128 -18.00 5.81 -2.12
CA SER A 128 -18.16 4.36 -1.93
C SER A 128 -16.86 3.75 -1.41
N LEU A 129 -16.98 2.87 -0.42
CA LEU A 129 -15.88 2.15 0.20
C LEU A 129 -16.23 0.67 0.29
N THR A 130 -15.20 -0.16 0.40
CA THR A 130 -15.35 -1.59 0.69
C THR A 130 -14.55 -1.97 1.92
N VAL A 131 -15.03 -2.96 2.66
CA VAL A 131 -14.25 -3.70 3.65
C VAL A 131 -14.23 -5.16 3.24
N THR A 132 -13.04 -5.75 3.23
CA THR A 132 -12.82 -7.17 3.03
C THR A 132 -12.49 -7.81 4.38
N VAL A 133 -13.10 -8.96 4.65
CA VAL A 133 -12.93 -9.78 5.84
C VAL A 133 -12.40 -11.14 5.37
N THR A 134 -11.21 -11.51 5.82
CA THR A 134 -10.59 -12.81 5.48
C THR A 134 -10.27 -13.62 6.72
N ASP A 135 -10.26 -14.94 6.56
CA ASP A 135 -9.83 -15.90 7.58
C ASP A 135 -8.31 -15.96 7.71
N SER A 136 -7.82 -16.81 8.61
CA SER A 136 -6.38 -16.93 8.89
C SER A 136 -5.58 -17.55 7.74
N GLY A 137 -6.26 -18.21 6.78
CA GLY A 137 -5.71 -18.71 5.52
C GLY A 137 -5.74 -17.67 4.39
N GLY A 138 -6.29 -16.48 4.63
CA GLY A 138 -6.43 -15.42 3.64
C GLY A 138 -7.61 -15.62 2.68
N ASN A 139 -8.49 -16.57 2.95
CA ASN A 139 -9.71 -16.77 2.17
C ASN A 139 -10.80 -15.80 2.63
N PRO A 140 -11.74 -15.40 1.76
CA PRO A 140 -12.89 -14.60 2.19
C PRO A 140 -13.72 -15.36 3.21
N VAL A 141 -14.06 -14.70 4.32
CA VAL A 141 -14.98 -15.27 5.32
C VAL A 141 -16.34 -15.53 4.65
N PRO A 142 -16.95 -16.72 4.81
CA PRO A 142 -18.25 -17.05 4.23
C PRO A 142 -19.37 -16.08 4.62
N ASN A 143 -20.48 -16.13 3.88
CA ASN A 143 -21.66 -15.32 4.21
C ASN A 143 -22.09 -15.59 5.67
N PRO A 144 -22.32 -14.55 6.48
CA PRO A 144 -22.69 -14.70 7.89
C PRO A 144 -24.11 -15.25 8.00
N GLU A 145 -24.20 -16.55 8.18
CA GLU A 145 -25.44 -17.32 8.24
C GLU A 145 -25.23 -18.58 9.05
N ALA A 146 -26.17 -18.87 9.94
CA ALA A 146 -26.23 -20.09 10.71
C ALA A 146 -27.67 -20.58 10.72
N ASP A 147 -27.89 -21.88 10.50
CA ASP A 147 -29.22 -22.50 10.48
C ASP A 147 -30.23 -21.81 9.54
N GLY A 148 -29.76 -21.23 8.43
CA GLY A 148 -30.60 -20.52 7.46
C GLY A 148 -31.00 -19.09 7.88
N ILE A 149 -30.44 -18.58 8.98
CA ILE A 149 -30.68 -17.23 9.49
C ILE A 149 -29.42 -16.40 9.29
N GLY A 150 -29.53 -15.34 8.47
CA GLY A 150 -28.44 -14.40 8.25
C GLY A 150 -28.30 -13.42 9.42
N PHE A 151 -27.05 -13.07 9.76
CA PHE A 151 -26.70 -12.03 10.75
C PHE A 151 -25.75 -11.00 10.13
N ASN A 152 -25.57 -9.87 10.81
CA ASN A 152 -24.55 -8.89 10.47
C ASN A 152 -23.24 -9.33 11.12
N ASN A 153 -22.15 -9.25 10.37
CA ASN A 153 -20.82 -9.63 10.85
C ASN A 153 -19.84 -8.46 10.92
N LEU A 154 -20.25 -7.29 10.45
CA LEU A 154 -19.41 -6.11 10.41
C LEU A 154 -20.15 -4.91 11.02
N ARG A 155 -19.55 -4.30 12.03
CA ARG A 155 -19.98 -3.01 12.60
C ARG A 155 -19.07 -1.91 12.06
N LEU A 156 -19.66 -0.87 11.51
CA LEU A 156 -18.97 0.31 11.02
C LEU A 156 -19.34 1.50 11.89
N GLU A 157 -18.33 2.19 12.41
CA GLU A 157 -18.44 3.41 13.21
C GLU A 157 -17.80 4.58 12.45
N LEU A 158 -18.49 5.72 12.41
CA LEU A 158 -18.03 6.96 11.80
C LEU A 158 -17.79 8.00 12.89
N ASP A 159 -16.54 8.41 12.99
CA ASP A 159 -16.13 9.60 13.72
C ASP A 159 -15.88 10.74 12.74
N ALA A 160 -16.75 11.74 12.78
CA ALA A 160 -16.75 12.87 11.86
C ALA A 160 -16.84 14.17 12.67
N PRO A 161 -16.45 15.32 12.08
CA PRO A 161 -16.57 16.62 12.74
C PRO A 161 -17.98 16.83 13.31
N ALA A 162 -18.05 17.36 14.53
CA ALA A 162 -19.31 17.61 15.22
C ALA A 162 -20.21 18.54 14.39
N GLY A 163 -21.50 18.20 14.28
CA GLY A 163 -22.44 18.97 13.47
C GLY A 163 -22.39 18.71 11.96
N SER A 164 -21.44 17.88 11.46
CA SER A 164 -21.35 17.52 10.03
C SER A 164 -22.63 16.94 9.44
N GLY A 165 -23.38 16.18 10.23
CA GLY A 165 -24.48 15.38 9.69
C GLY A 165 -24.01 14.26 8.76
N ALA A 166 -22.70 13.95 8.73
CA ALA A 166 -22.15 12.86 7.93
C ALA A 166 -22.71 11.50 8.38
N ARG A 167 -22.92 10.59 7.43
CA ARG A 167 -23.54 9.27 7.68
C ARG A 167 -22.89 8.21 6.81
N LEU A 168 -22.85 6.99 7.32
CA LEU A 168 -22.63 5.80 6.53
C LEU A 168 -23.96 5.24 6.05
N THR A 169 -23.97 4.62 4.87
CA THR A 169 -25.08 3.85 4.35
C THR A 169 -24.57 2.53 3.80
N GLY A 170 -25.18 1.42 4.19
CA GLY A 170 -24.79 0.07 3.76
C GLY A 170 -25.98 -0.88 3.76
N THR A 171 -25.71 -2.18 3.62
CA THR A 171 -26.73 -3.22 3.60
C THR A 171 -26.52 -4.17 4.78
N GLY A 172 -27.48 -4.18 5.70
CA GLY A 172 -27.58 -5.18 6.76
C GLY A 172 -28.47 -6.35 6.35
N THR A 173 -28.75 -7.24 7.29
CA THR A 173 -29.64 -8.40 7.10
C THR A 173 -31.08 -8.03 6.80
N GLU A 174 -31.60 -6.95 7.39
CA GLU A 174 -32.98 -6.48 7.22
C GLU A 174 -33.15 -5.47 6.06
N GLY A 175 -32.05 -5.14 5.36
CA GLY A 175 -32.05 -4.19 4.24
C GLY A 175 -31.09 -3.02 4.45
N SER A 176 -31.43 -1.87 3.87
CA SER A 176 -30.58 -0.67 3.93
C SER A 176 -30.51 -0.10 5.34
N VAL A 177 -29.30 0.17 5.82
CA VAL A 177 -29.02 0.76 7.13
C VAL A 177 -28.26 2.09 6.95
N SER A 178 -28.52 3.08 7.80
CA SER A 178 -27.82 4.37 7.76
C SER A 178 -27.66 4.99 9.14
N GLY A 179 -26.51 5.61 9.40
CA GLY A 179 -26.17 6.15 10.71
C GLY A 179 -24.70 6.57 10.82
N THR A 180 -24.30 7.03 11.99
CA THR A 180 -22.87 7.13 12.36
C THR A 180 -22.35 5.81 12.91
N GLU A 181 -23.24 4.86 13.20
CA GLU A 181 -22.93 3.48 13.51
C GLU A 181 -23.93 2.62 12.75
N ILE A 182 -23.44 1.65 11.98
CA ILE A 182 -24.27 0.71 11.23
C ILE A 182 -23.71 -0.71 11.37
N LYS A 183 -24.60 -1.70 11.43
CA LYS A 183 -24.24 -3.11 11.29
C LYS A 183 -24.59 -3.57 9.88
N VAL A 184 -23.65 -4.20 9.19
CA VAL A 184 -23.78 -4.63 7.80
C VAL A 184 -23.40 -6.11 7.67
N ARG A 185 -23.92 -6.73 6.61
CA ARG A 185 -23.61 -8.11 6.23
C ARG A 185 -22.62 -8.12 5.08
N THR A 186 -21.54 -8.88 5.21
CA THR A 186 -20.66 -9.18 4.09
C THR A 186 -21.30 -10.20 3.14
N VAL A 187 -20.97 -10.10 1.86
CA VAL A 187 -21.22 -11.15 0.87
C VAL A 187 -19.87 -11.68 0.41
N ASN A 188 -19.59 -12.95 0.69
CA ASN A 188 -18.33 -13.62 0.41
C ASN A 188 -17.11 -12.80 0.90
N GLY A 189 -17.13 -12.46 2.20
CA GLY A 189 -16.10 -11.66 2.85
C GLY A 189 -16.09 -10.17 2.51
N VAL A 190 -16.97 -9.66 1.64
CA VAL A 190 -16.93 -8.24 1.21
C VAL A 190 -18.19 -7.49 1.63
N ALA A 191 -18.03 -6.34 2.28
CA ALA A 191 -19.08 -5.37 2.53
C ALA A 191 -18.85 -4.09 1.71
N ASN A 192 -19.88 -3.62 1.01
CA ASN A 192 -19.89 -2.33 0.32
C ASN A 192 -20.72 -1.33 1.12
N PHE A 193 -20.22 -0.12 1.31
CA PHE A 193 -20.94 0.96 1.98
C PHE A 193 -20.52 2.31 1.42
N THR A 194 -21.28 3.35 1.76
CA THR A 194 -21.07 4.72 1.27
C THR A 194 -20.96 5.68 2.43
N LEU A 195 -19.95 6.54 2.41
CA LEU A 195 -19.88 7.74 3.23
C LEU A 195 -20.67 8.86 2.54
N ASN A 196 -21.63 9.46 3.24
CA ASN A 196 -22.18 10.77 2.92
C ASN A 196 -21.46 11.81 3.78
N ALA A 197 -20.80 12.76 3.12
CA ALA A 197 -19.82 13.66 3.72
C ALA A 197 -20.40 14.76 4.65
N GLY A 198 -21.72 14.99 4.62
CA GLY A 198 -22.32 16.05 5.43
C GLY A 198 -21.86 17.45 5.04
N THR A 199 -21.89 18.40 5.97
CA THR A 199 -21.67 19.84 5.72
C THR A 199 -20.32 20.37 6.21
N GLU A 200 -19.59 19.61 7.02
CA GLU A 200 -18.34 20.07 7.65
C GLU A 200 -17.11 19.45 6.98
N THR A 201 -16.10 20.27 6.71
CA THR A 201 -14.80 19.79 6.19
C THR A 201 -14.02 19.14 7.32
N GLY A 202 -13.23 18.12 7.02
CA GLY A 202 -12.46 17.46 8.07
C GLY A 202 -12.05 16.05 7.71
N SER A 203 -11.25 15.45 8.59
CA SER A 203 -11.03 14.02 8.55
C SER A 203 -12.27 13.29 9.06
N HIS A 204 -12.74 12.32 8.29
CA HIS A 204 -13.82 11.41 8.64
C HIS A 204 -13.21 10.03 8.84
N ARG A 205 -13.07 9.62 10.10
CA ARG A 205 -12.49 8.32 10.46
C ARG A 205 -13.60 7.28 10.51
N ILE A 206 -13.33 6.13 9.89
CA ILE A 206 -14.24 4.99 9.84
C ILE A 206 -13.53 3.81 10.48
N THR A 207 -14.15 3.23 11.50
CA THR A 207 -13.65 2.03 12.19
C THR A 207 -14.57 0.86 11.84
N ALA A 208 -13.98 -0.18 11.26
CA ALA A 208 -14.62 -1.47 11.01
C ALA A 208 -14.31 -2.41 12.18
N LYS A 209 -15.33 -3.11 12.71
CA LYS A 209 -15.19 -4.11 13.76
C LYS A 209 -15.94 -5.39 13.41
N VAL A 210 -15.32 -6.53 13.67
CA VAL A 210 -15.90 -7.87 13.53
C VAL A 210 -15.63 -8.68 14.80
N ASP A 211 -16.41 -9.73 15.03
CA ASP A 211 -16.14 -10.69 16.10
C ASP A 211 -15.43 -11.93 15.54
N ARG A 212 -14.23 -12.21 16.04
CA ARG A 212 -13.45 -13.39 15.67
C ARG A 212 -13.98 -14.66 16.32
N ALA A 213 -14.79 -14.56 17.37
CA ALA A 213 -15.31 -15.73 18.07
C ALA A 213 -16.34 -16.49 17.23
N ASP A 214 -17.21 -15.76 16.53
CA ASP A 214 -18.35 -16.36 15.83
C ASP A 214 -18.78 -15.63 14.54
N ASN A 215 -17.99 -14.65 14.08
CA ASN A 215 -18.31 -13.81 12.91
C ASN A 215 -19.66 -13.07 13.05
N ASN A 216 -20.15 -12.80 14.27
CA ASN A 216 -21.44 -12.16 14.49
C ASN A 216 -21.25 -10.86 15.30
N VAL A 217 -21.88 -9.77 14.87
CA VAL A 217 -21.87 -8.50 15.62
C VAL A 217 -23.27 -8.07 16.05
N ASP A 218 -24.29 -8.88 15.76
CA ASP A 218 -25.65 -8.63 16.24
C ASP A 218 -25.78 -8.96 17.74
N ASN A 219 -24.94 -9.86 18.24
CA ASN A 219 -24.68 -10.12 19.65
C ASN A 219 -23.55 -9.22 20.20
N ASP A 220 -23.14 -9.48 21.45
CA ASP A 220 -21.99 -8.80 22.04
C ASP A 220 -20.69 -9.34 21.41
N ILE A 221 -19.80 -8.43 21.01
CA ILE A 221 -18.48 -8.78 20.47
C ILE A 221 -17.62 -9.38 21.59
N GLN A 222 -17.25 -10.65 21.44
CA GLN A 222 -16.45 -11.41 22.42
C GLN A 222 -14.94 -11.27 22.15
N ASP A 223 -14.52 -11.44 20.90
CA ASP A 223 -13.13 -11.28 20.47
C ASP A 223 -13.06 -10.31 19.27
N GLY A 224 -12.95 -9.01 19.58
CA GLY A 224 -13.02 -7.97 18.57
C GLY A 224 -11.76 -7.83 17.72
N LEU A 225 -11.92 -7.87 16.40
CA LEU A 225 -10.92 -7.43 15.43
C LEU A 225 -11.36 -6.10 14.81
N SER A 226 -10.43 -5.15 14.68
CA SER A 226 -10.73 -3.80 14.16
C SER A 226 -9.74 -3.34 13.10
N ALA A 227 -10.24 -2.58 12.13
CA ALA A 227 -9.43 -1.81 11.19
C ALA A 227 -9.96 -0.37 11.10
N GLU A 228 -9.10 0.58 10.75
CA GLU A 228 -9.48 1.98 10.61
C GLU A 228 -9.05 2.56 9.27
N THR A 229 -9.82 3.51 8.78
CA THR A 229 -9.40 4.40 7.70
C THR A 229 -9.89 5.82 7.92
N SER A 230 -9.28 6.79 7.22
CA SER A 230 -9.65 8.20 7.29
C SER A 230 -9.85 8.77 5.91
N ILE A 231 -10.97 9.46 5.71
CA ILE A 231 -11.31 10.16 4.48
C ILE A 231 -11.31 11.66 4.74
N ASN A 232 -10.45 12.39 4.03
CA ASN A 232 -10.41 13.85 4.14
C ASN A 232 -11.48 14.46 3.24
N VAL A 233 -12.54 14.98 3.85
CA VAL A 233 -13.62 15.69 3.16
C VAL A 233 -13.26 17.16 3.06
N GLY A 234 -13.19 17.67 1.83
CA GLY A 234 -12.84 19.05 1.53
C GLY A 234 -14.03 19.96 1.21
N ASP A 235 -13.80 21.25 1.07
CA ASP A 235 -14.78 22.20 0.51
C ASP A 235 -14.53 22.49 -0.98
N GLY A 236 -13.43 21.97 -1.53
CA GLY A 236 -13.04 22.19 -2.91
C GLY A 236 -12.65 23.63 -3.20
N ARG A 237 -12.49 24.49 -2.18
CA ARG A 237 -12.02 25.87 -2.35
C ARG A 237 -10.51 25.88 -2.46
N LEU A 238 -10.00 26.49 -3.51
CA LEU A 238 -8.59 26.71 -3.72
C LEU A 238 -7.98 27.36 -2.49
N PHE A 239 -7.04 26.66 -1.88
CA PHE A 239 -6.39 27.08 -0.65
C PHE A 239 -4.89 27.21 -0.82
N ALA A 240 -4.26 26.22 -1.45
CA ALA A 240 -2.82 26.18 -1.64
C ALA A 240 -2.45 25.87 -3.08
N LEU A 241 -1.38 26.52 -3.53
CA LEU A 241 -0.69 26.25 -4.79
C LEU A 241 0.73 25.83 -4.43
N ARG A 242 1.15 24.68 -4.97
CA ARG A 242 2.54 24.24 -4.89
C ARG A 242 3.14 24.29 -6.30
N LEU A 243 4.13 25.15 -6.46
CA LEU A 243 4.95 25.16 -7.67
C LEU A 243 5.86 23.93 -7.63
N VAL A 244 5.87 23.18 -8.72
CA VAL A 244 6.73 22.03 -8.95
C VAL A 244 7.50 22.31 -10.22
N SER A 245 8.80 22.53 -10.05
CA SER A 245 9.74 22.64 -11.17
C SER A 245 9.95 21.25 -11.78
N PRO A 246 10.03 21.12 -13.11
CA PRO A 246 10.62 19.92 -13.70
C PRO A 246 12.08 19.78 -13.25
N VAL A 247 12.57 18.54 -13.16
CA VAL A 247 13.95 18.23 -12.78
C VAL A 247 14.94 18.31 -13.94
N ASP A 248 14.44 18.26 -15.19
CA ASP A 248 15.21 18.33 -16.44
C ASP A 248 14.42 19.16 -17.50
N ASP A 249 15.09 19.81 -18.46
CA ASP A 249 14.51 20.60 -19.57
C ASP A 249 13.52 21.71 -19.17
N GLY A 250 13.73 22.34 -18.01
CA GLY A 250 12.81 23.37 -17.48
C GLY A 250 12.84 24.69 -18.25
N ILE A 251 13.98 25.00 -18.88
CA ILE A 251 14.26 26.27 -19.59
C ILE A 251 14.33 26.00 -21.08
N VAL A 252 13.61 26.78 -21.88
CA VAL A 252 13.57 26.70 -23.33
C VAL A 252 13.96 28.04 -23.91
N VAL A 253 14.92 28.07 -24.84
CA VAL A 253 15.25 29.27 -25.61
C VAL A 253 14.10 29.56 -26.59
N ASN A 254 13.61 30.79 -26.64
CA ASN A 254 12.51 31.16 -27.54
C ASN A 254 13.05 31.66 -28.89
N PRO A 255 12.39 31.30 -30.01
CA PRO A 255 12.69 31.89 -31.31
C PRO A 255 11.99 33.26 -31.46
N ALA A 256 12.62 34.17 -32.20
CA ALA A 256 12.04 35.49 -32.52
C ALA A 256 10.69 35.43 -33.23
N VAL A 257 10.39 34.34 -33.94
CA VAL A 257 9.07 34.10 -34.51
C VAL A 257 8.81 32.61 -34.66
N ALA A 258 7.65 32.13 -34.20
CA ALA A 258 7.29 30.70 -34.12
C ALA A 258 7.23 29.92 -35.45
N ASN A 259 7.31 30.59 -36.61
CA ASN A 259 6.96 30.02 -37.91
C ASN A 259 7.94 30.37 -39.06
N PHE A 260 9.21 30.66 -38.78
CA PHE A 260 10.16 30.70 -39.89
C PHE A 260 10.48 29.27 -40.36
N GLN A 261 10.22 28.98 -41.64
CA GLN A 261 11.03 28.01 -42.37
C GLN A 261 12.37 28.70 -42.64
N THR A 262 13.34 28.51 -41.74
CA THR A 262 14.73 28.84 -42.01
C THR A 262 15.42 27.64 -42.62
N ASP A 263 16.33 27.86 -43.57
CA ASP A 263 17.32 26.83 -43.98
C ASP A 263 18.39 26.59 -42.89
N VAL A 264 18.28 27.30 -41.76
CA VAL A 264 19.15 27.19 -40.59
C VAL A 264 18.61 26.08 -39.70
N GLU A 265 19.39 25.02 -39.53
CA GLU A 265 19.07 23.90 -38.65
C GLU A 265 19.23 24.31 -37.17
N GLN A 266 18.49 23.63 -36.29
CA GLN A 266 18.65 23.73 -34.84
C GLN A 266 20.12 23.44 -34.48
N GLN A 267 20.74 24.36 -33.74
CA GLN A 267 22.11 24.18 -33.26
C GLN A 267 22.07 23.60 -31.85
N LEU A 268 23.11 22.85 -31.48
CA LEU A 268 23.33 22.48 -30.09
C LEU A 268 24.31 23.47 -29.50
N ASP A 269 24.00 23.99 -28.33
CA ASP A 269 24.93 24.79 -27.54
C ASP A 269 26.21 23.94 -27.28
N PRO A 270 27.40 24.46 -27.59
CA PRO A 270 28.63 23.67 -27.53
C PRO A 270 29.08 23.32 -26.11
N ASP A 271 28.62 24.06 -25.09
CA ASP A 271 29.04 23.91 -23.70
C ASP A 271 28.03 23.09 -22.88
N THR A 272 26.74 23.23 -23.19
CA THR A 272 25.64 22.56 -22.47
C THR A 272 25.03 21.40 -23.25
N GLY A 273 25.18 21.36 -24.57
CA GLY A 273 24.54 20.38 -25.44
C GLY A 273 23.03 20.61 -25.63
N GLU A 274 22.51 21.75 -25.19
CA GLU A 274 21.09 22.08 -25.26
C GLU A 274 20.70 22.59 -26.67
N PRO A 275 19.50 22.27 -27.18
CA PRO A 275 19.05 22.71 -28.49
C PRO A 275 18.68 24.20 -28.52
N VAL A 276 19.39 24.97 -29.33
CA VAL A 276 19.11 26.38 -29.63
C VAL A 276 18.25 26.48 -30.90
N PRO A 277 17.06 27.10 -30.83
CA PRO A 277 16.20 27.24 -32.00
C PRO A 277 16.79 28.22 -33.02
N PRO A 278 16.45 28.10 -34.32
CA PRO A 278 16.87 29.06 -35.33
C PRO A 278 16.33 30.47 -35.03
N GLY A 279 17.23 31.45 -34.94
CA GLY A 279 16.90 32.84 -34.66
C GLY A 279 16.36 33.08 -33.24
N PRO A 280 17.17 32.82 -32.18
CA PRO A 280 16.76 33.10 -30.81
C PRO A 280 16.55 34.61 -30.61
N ASP A 281 15.56 34.99 -29.80
CA ASP A 281 15.24 36.40 -29.53
C ASP A 281 15.81 36.96 -28.22
N GLY A 282 16.68 36.18 -27.58
CA GLY A 282 17.24 36.51 -26.28
C GLY A 282 16.25 36.33 -25.12
N THR A 283 15.11 35.66 -25.34
CA THR A 283 14.17 35.33 -24.27
C THR A 283 14.15 33.82 -23.97
N TYR A 284 13.89 33.51 -22.70
CA TYR A 284 13.80 32.14 -22.20
C TYR A 284 12.40 31.90 -21.63
N SER A 285 11.84 30.73 -21.92
CA SER A 285 10.61 30.23 -21.31
C SER A 285 10.94 29.21 -20.24
N TYR A 286 10.39 29.41 -19.04
CA TYR A 286 10.49 28.43 -17.95
C TYR A 286 9.15 27.75 -17.72
N ARG A 287 9.08 26.42 -17.84
CA ARG A 287 7.84 25.67 -17.59
C ARG A 287 7.69 25.41 -16.10
N VAL A 288 6.66 26.01 -15.50
CA VAL A 288 6.27 25.74 -14.11
C VAL A 288 5.01 24.87 -14.09
N THR A 289 5.05 23.76 -13.36
CA THR A 289 3.85 22.98 -13.04
C THR A 289 3.30 23.45 -11.70
N VAL A 290 1.99 23.60 -11.59
CA VAL A 290 1.35 24.01 -10.33
C VAL A 290 0.35 22.96 -9.91
N ILE A 291 0.51 22.46 -8.69
CA ILE A 291 -0.46 21.58 -8.05
C ILE A 291 -1.31 22.45 -7.13
N ALA A 292 -2.62 22.43 -7.37
CA ALA A 292 -3.59 23.16 -6.58
C ALA A 292 -4.35 22.20 -5.64
N THR A 293 -4.60 22.65 -4.41
CA THR A 293 -5.34 21.87 -3.40
C THR A 293 -6.26 22.77 -2.58
N ASP A 294 -7.33 22.17 -2.05
CA ASP A 294 -8.09 22.74 -0.95
C ASP A 294 -7.40 22.52 0.40
N ARG A 295 -8.01 22.96 1.50
CA ARG A 295 -7.44 22.82 2.85
C ARG A 295 -7.17 21.38 3.27
N GLN A 296 -7.84 20.43 2.64
CA GLN A 296 -7.84 19.01 2.98
C GLN A 296 -7.00 18.19 2.00
N GLY A 297 -6.32 18.85 1.07
CA GLY A 297 -5.47 18.23 0.06
C GLY A 297 -6.23 17.70 -1.15
N ASN A 298 -7.54 17.92 -1.25
CA ASN A 298 -8.32 17.52 -2.42
C ASN A 298 -8.07 18.52 -3.57
N PRO A 299 -8.21 18.09 -4.84
CA PRO A 299 -8.21 19.02 -5.96
C PRO A 299 -9.29 20.10 -5.76
N PRO A 300 -9.03 21.38 -6.08
CA PRO A 300 -10.07 22.39 -6.04
C PRO A 300 -11.13 22.12 -7.12
N LEU A 301 -12.36 22.57 -6.86
CA LEU A 301 -13.43 22.52 -7.84
C LEU A 301 -13.15 23.50 -8.98
N SER A 302 -13.65 23.16 -10.17
CA SER A 302 -13.43 23.93 -11.40
C SER A 302 -13.96 25.37 -11.29
N GLY A 303 -13.37 26.27 -12.08
CA GLY A 303 -13.81 27.67 -12.19
C GLY A 303 -13.23 28.62 -11.13
N GLN A 304 -12.30 28.15 -10.30
CA GLN A 304 -11.65 29.00 -9.31
C GLN A 304 -10.46 29.75 -9.90
N PRO A 305 -10.44 31.09 -9.81
CA PRO A 305 -9.39 31.89 -10.43
C PRO A 305 -8.08 31.70 -9.67
N VAL A 306 -7.02 31.40 -10.41
CA VAL A 306 -5.64 31.55 -9.95
C VAL A 306 -5.09 32.81 -10.59
N SER A 307 -4.83 33.83 -9.79
CA SER A 307 -4.15 35.03 -10.25
C SER A 307 -2.67 34.90 -9.95
N PHE A 308 -1.87 34.72 -10.99
CA PHE A 308 -0.44 34.96 -10.88
C PHE A 308 -0.24 36.47 -10.96
N GLY A 309 0.36 37.05 -9.92
CA GLY A 309 0.93 38.38 -10.02
C GLY A 309 1.99 38.35 -11.11
N LYS A 310 1.89 39.27 -12.06
CA LYS A 310 2.93 39.44 -13.07
C LYS A 310 4.21 39.82 -12.32
N VAL A 311 5.33 39.13 -12.59
CA VAL A 311 6.66 39.63 -12.19
C VAL A 311 6.94 40.80 -13.11
N ASP A 312 6.37 41.96 -12.78
CA ASP A 312 6.20 43.07 -13.72
C ASP A 312 6.47 44.38 -13.00
N SER A 313 7.73 44.55 -12.63
CA SER A 313 8.31 45.89 -12.60
C SER A 313 9.43 45.92 -13.65
N PRO A 314 9.22 46.55 -14.83
CA PRO A 314 10.34 46.98 -15.65
C PRO A 314 11.25 47.89 -14.81
N VAL A 315 12.57 47.69 -14.87
CA VAL A 315 13.55 48.47 -14.10
C VAL A 315 13.64 49.94 -14.60
N SER A 316 13.04 50.30 -15.75
CA SER A 316 13.01 51.68 -16.23
C SER A 316 11.64 52.17 -16.72
N ALA A 317 11.32 53.43 -16.39
CA ALA A 317 10.05 54.10 -16.62
C ALA A 317 9.91 54.75 -18.02
N GLY A 318 10.20 54.01 -19.10
CA GLY A 318 10.11 54.51 -20.49
C GLY A 318 8.75 54.26 -21.18
N ASN A 319 8.48 54.95 -22.30
CA ASN A 319 7.32 54.75 -23.18
C ASN A 319 7.76 54.50 -24.64
N PRO A 320 7.52 53.32 -25.23
CA PRO A 320 6.85 52.16 -24.62
C PRO A 320 7.70 51.56 -23.50
N ALA A 321 7.03 50.97 -22.50
CA ALA A 321 7.71 50.25 -21.44
C ALA A 321 8.41 49.03 -22.05
N MET A 322 9.72 48.92 -21.86
CA MET A 322 10.54 47.83 -22.40
C MET A 322 11.17 47.03 -21.26
N PHE A 323 11.32 45.72 -21.46
CA PHE A 323 12.30 44.94 -20.72
C PHE A 323 13.67 45.30 -21.31
N VAL A 324 14.52 45.97 -20.54
CA VAL A 324 15.83 46.43 -20.97
C VAL A 324 16.89 45.68 -20.20
N PHE A 325 17.57 44.75 -20.86
CA PHE A 325 18.96 44.42 -20.53
C PHE A 325 19.81 45.20 -21.54
N SER A 326 20.32 46.36 -21.16
CA SER A 326 21.23 47.12 -22.02
C SER A 326 22.16 48.01 -21.22
N GLY A 327 23.46 47.89 -21.48
CA GLY A 327 24.49 48.90 -21.27
C GLY A 327 25.42 48.87 -22.49
N PRO A 328 26.15 49.95 -22.78
CA PRO A 328 27.12 49.97 -23.89
C PRO A 328 28.35 49.09 -23.62
N ASP A 329 28.49 48.59 -22.39
CA ASP A 329 29.62 47.79 -21.93
C ASP A 329 29.13 46.48 -21.28
N GLY A 330 29.49 45.35 -21.88
CA GLY A 330 29.36 44.02 -21.27
C GLY A 330 28.09 43.28 -21.67
N ASP A 331 28.14 42.59 -22.81
CA ASP A 331 27.39 41.36 -22.95
C ASP A 331 27.93 40.36 -21.90
N PRO A 332 27.08 39.71 -21.08
CA PRO A 332 27.53 38.68 -20.19
C PRO A 332 27.95 37.46 -21.01
N GLU A 333 29.26 37.24 -21.13
CA GLU A 333 29.81 35.98 -21.63
C GLU A 333 29.58 34.90 -20.57
N GLU A 334 28.83 33.85 -20.91
CA GLU A 334 28.47 32.78 -19.99
C GLU A 334 29.74 32.03 -19.54
N GLY A 335 30.18 32.28 -18.30
CA GLY A 335 31.34 31.62 -17.67
C GLY A 335 32.62 32.46 -17.49
N GLY A 336 32.65 33.74 -17.87
CA GLY A 336 33.83 34.61 -17.73
C GLY A 336 33.95 35.35 -16.38
N LEU A 337 35.18 35.68 -15.95
CA LEU A 337 35.49 36.53 -14.77
C LEU A 337 36.02 37.93 -15.15
N LEU A 338 36.05 38.29 -16.43
CA LEU A 338 36.64 39.55 -16.89
C LEU A 338 35.61 40.44 -17.59
N PHE A 339 35.58 41.71 -17.19
CA PHE A 339 34.96 42.79 -17.94
C PHE A 339 36.07 43.47 -18.76
N THR A 340 35.96 43.46 -20.07
CA THR A 340 36.82 44.28 -20.94
C THR A 340 35.96 45.31 -21.66
N VAL A 341 36.35 46.57 -21.52
CA VAL A 341 35.79 47.71 -22.27
C VAL A 341 36.74 48.00 -23.42
N GLU A 342 36.23 47.99 -24.66
CA GLU A 342 36.95 48.57 -25.79
C GLU A 342 36.81 50.10 -25.71
N ASP A 343 37.94 50.76 -25.41
CA ASP A 343 38.14 52.22 -25.44
C ASP A 343 37.61 53.03 -24.23
N PRO A 344 38.22 52.89 -23.03
CA PRO A 344 37.86 53.72 -21.88
C PRO A 344 38.24 55.18 -22.13
N ALA A 345 37.29 56.10 -21.92
CA ALA A 345 37.55 57.53 -21.96
C ALA A 345 38.68 57.94 -20.99
N ASP A 346 39.54 58.88 -21.43
CA ASP A 346 40.70 59.40 -20.69
C ASP A 346 40.32 59.72 -19.23
N GLY A 347 40.78 58.87 -18.30
CA GLY A 347 40.48 58.99 -16.88
C GLY A 347 40.47 57.67 -16.11
N PHE A 348 40.37 56.52 -16.79
CA PHE A 348 40.60 55.24 -16.12
C PHE A 348 42.10 54.97 -15.96
N LEU A 349 42.51 54.74 -14.72
CA LEU A 349 43.90 54.43 -14.36
C LEU A 349 44.27 53.05 -14.92
N ASN A 350 45.25 53.02 -15.83
CA ASN A 350 45.84 51.80 -16.38
C ASN A 350 46.89 51.16 -15.44
N ASP A 351 47.00 51.62 -14.20
CA ASP A 351 48.00 51.15 -13.22
C ASP A 351 47.34 50.84 -11.87
N PRO A 352 47.22 49.55 -11.48
CA PRO A 352 46.63 49.14 -10.21
C PRO A 352 47.52 49.42 -8.98
N THR A 353 48.67 50.10 -9.12
CA THR A 353 49.64 50.29 -8.01
C THR A 353 49.85 51.73 -7.54
N GLY A 354 49.26 52.74 -8.19
CA GLY A 354 49.36 54.13 -7.75
C GLY A 354 48.39 54.47 -6.60
N PRO A 355 48.83 55.06 -5.47
CA PRO A 355 47.90 55.52 -4.46
C PRO A 355 47.11 56.73 -4.98
N SER A 356 45.78 56.66 -4.86
CA SER A 356 44.85 57.72 -5.26
C SER A 356 45.18 59.03 -4.54
N GLU A 357 45.39 60.12 -5.29
CA GLU A 357 45.33 61.46 -4.69
C GLU A 357 43.89 61.76 -4.31
N VAL A 358 43.72 62.08 -3.03
CA VAL A 358 42.47 62.33 -2.34
C VAL A 358 41.69 63.44 -3.04
N VAL A 359 40.52 63.12 -3.59
CA VAL A 359 39.53 64.11 -4.00
C VAL A 359 38.71 64.48 -2.76
N GLU A 360 38.78 65.74 -2.34
CA GLU A 360 37.99 66.31 -1.24
C GLU A 360 36.48 66.19 -1.51
N ALA A 361 35.72 66.08 -0.42
CA ALA A 361 34.27 65.97 -0.48
C ALA A 361 33.61 67.32 -0.80
N GLY A 362 32.98 67.41 -1.97
CA GLY A 362 31.99 68.44 -2.29
C GLY A 362 31.88 68.74 -3.79
N ASP A 363 31.17 67.89 -4.53
CA ASP A 363 30.33 68.27 -5.67
C ASP A 363 29.24 67.21 -5.93
#